data_AF-A0A3G3H0K0-F1
#
_entry.id   AF-A0A3G3H0K0-F1
#
_cell.length_a   1.000
_cell.length_b   1.000
_cell.length_c   1.000
_cell.angle_alpha   90.00
_cell.angle_beta   90.00
_cell.angle_gamma   90.00
#
_symmetry.space_group_name_H-M   'P 1'
#
loop_
_entity.id
_entity.type
_entity.pdbx_description
1 polymer ?
#
loop_
_entity_poly.entity_id
_entity_poly.type
_entity_poly.pdbx_seq_one_letter_code
_entity_poly.pdbx_strand_id
1 'polypeptide(L)'
;MSSRTKSYILAPVSLLMIGYGLCVFSEAGHLKHTNAPFRQWFMMGTYSLVVINAGLCFFGQAIVFRIQYQFRQETRRKLKKMQKEVELALKKKNAAQGGKIV
;
A
#
# COMPACT_ATOMS: atom_id res chain seq x y z
N MET A 1 -10.38 16.75 -6.84
CA MET A 1 -10.70 15.33 -7.14
C MET A 1 -10.17 14.41 -6.05
N SER A 2 -11.04 13.54 -5.53
CA SER A 2 -10.87 12.70 -4.33
C SER A 2 -9.61 11.81 -4.37
N SER A 3 -8.68 11.99 -3.42
CA SER A 3 -7.46 11.19 -3.24
C SER A 3 -7.73 9.68 -3.06
N ARG A 4 -9.00 9.28 -2.84
CA ARG A 4 -9.41 7.87 -2.77
C ARG A 4 -9.23 7.14 -4.10
N THR A 5 -9.54 7.77 -5.24
CA THR A 5 -9.43 7.10 -6.55
C THR A 5 -7.98 6.90 -6.98
N LYS A 6 -7.09 7.83 -6.62
CA LYS A 6 -5.66 7.78 -6.97
C LYS A 6 -4.98 6.51 -6.44
N SER A 7 -5.31 6.08 -5.22
CA SER A 7 -4.71 4.87 -4.63
C SER A 7 -5.26 3.57 -5.20
N TYR A 8 -6.54 3.55 -5.62
CA TYR A 8 -7.14 2.37 -6.25
C TYR A 8 -6.64 2.14 -7.66
N ILE A 9 -6.23 3.20 -8.37
CA ILE A 9 -5.67 3.10 -9.73
C ILE A 9 -4.17 2.77 -9.67
N LEU A 10 -3.46 3.25 -8.65
CA LEU A 10 -2.01 3.03 -8.54
C LEU A 10 -1.62 1.56 -8.35
N ALA A 11 -2.44 0.77 -7.65
CA ALA A 11 -2.22 -0.66 -7.44
C ALA A 11 -2.30 -1.50 -8.74
N PRO A 12 -3.39 -1.45 -9.55
CA PRO A 12 -3.43 -2.15 -10.83
C PRO A 12 -2.44 -1.58 -11.84
N VAL A 13 -2.16 -0.27 -11.84
CA VAL A 13 -1.16 0.33 -12.73
C VAL A 13 0.24 -0.19 -12.46
N SER A 14 0.66 -0.26 -11.20
CA SER A 14 1.98 -0.82 -10.84
C SER A 14 2.06 -2.32 -11.13
N LEU A 15 0.97 -3.07 -10.93
CA LEU A 15 0.91 -4.49 -11.31
C LEU A 15 1.03 -4.71 -12.81
N LEU A 16 0.36 -3.89 -13.63
CA LEU A 16 0.48 -3.91 -15.09
C LEU A 16 1.89 -3.54 -15.55
N MET A 17 2.55 -2.59 -14.87
CA MET A 17 3.92 -2.19 -15.18
C MET A 17 4.93 -3.30 -14.87
N ILE A 18 4.73 -4.07 -13.80
CA ILE A 18 5.52 -5.27 -13.49
C ILE A 18 5.28 -6.36 -14.55
N GLY A 19 4.01 -6.60 -14.93
CA GLY A 19 3.67 -7.56 -15.99
C GLY A 19 4.29 -7.19 -17.34
N TYR A 20 4.27 -5.91 -17.69
CA TYR A 20 4.95 -5.39 -18.88
C TYR A 20 6.47 -5.63 -18.82
N GLY A 21 7.11 -5.34 -17.67
CA GLY A 21 8.53 -5.62 -17.45
C GLY A 21 8.88 -7.10 -17.63
N LEU A 22 8.03 -8.02 -17.18
CA LEU A 22 8.19 -9.46 -17.36
C LEU A 22 8.05 -9.91 -18.83
N CYS A 23 7.13 -9.32 -19.59
CA CYS A 23 7.05 -9.59 -21.03
C CYS A 23 8.33 -9.14 -21.76
N VAL A 24 8.84 -7.93 -21.46
CA VAL A 24 10.10 -7.44 -22.03
C VAL A 24 11.29 -8.31 -21.60
N PHE A 25 11.28 -8.84 -20.38
CA PHE A 25 12.28 -9.82 -19.91
C PHE A 25 12.24 -11.11 -20.74
N SER A 26 11.03 -11.62 -21.01
CA SER A 26 10.81 -12.82 -21.80
C SER A 26 11.27 -12.65 -23.25
N GLU A 27 10.94 -11.52 -23.87
CA GLU A 27 11.40 -11.17 -25.23
C GLU A 27 12.92 -11.03 -25.30
N ALA A 28 13.53 -10.42 -24.29
CA ALA A 28 14.98 -10.43 -24.16
C ALA A 28 15.47 -11.89 -24.13
N GLY A 29 15.00 -12.72 -23.20
CA GLY A 29 15.38 -14.13 -23.11
C GLY A 29 15.30 -14.88 -24.45
N HIS A 30 14.27 -14.59 -25.25
CA HIS A 30 14.10 -15.14 -26.59
C HIS A 30 15.17 -14.64 -27.60
N LEU A 31 15.49 -13.34 -27.59
CA LEU A 31 16.57 -12.73 -28.40
C LEU A 31 17.95 -13.28 -28.09
N LYS A 32 18.20 -13.71 -26.85
CA LYS A 32 19.43 -14.43 -26.48
C LYS A 32 19.59 -15.74 -27.26
N HIS A 33 18.47 -16.41 -27.51
CA HIS A 33 18.42 -17.71 -28.17
C HIS A 33 18.58 -17.60 -29.69
N THR A 34 18.39 -16.41 -30.27
CA THR A 34 18.37 -16.16 -31.72
C THR A 34 19.69 -15.60 -32.29
N ASN A 35 20.82 -15.69 -31.57
CA ASN A 35 22.13 -15.15 -31.98
C ASN A 35 22.18 -13.61 -32.18
N ALA A 36 21.33 -12.85 -31.49
CA ALA A 36 21.42 -11.39 -31.47
C ALA A 36 22.70 -10.92 -30.72
N PRO A 37 23.29 -9.76 -31.08
CA PRO A 37 24.50 -9.25 -30.43
C PRO A 37 24.33 -9.16 -28.91
N PHE A 38 25.30 -9.71 -28.16
CA PHE A 38 25.29 -9.80 -26.69
C PHE A 38 24.89 -8.49 -26.00
N ARG A 39 25.34 -7.36 -26.56
CA ARG A 39 25.07 -6.01 -26.05
C ARG A 39 23.57 -5.65 -26.10
N GLN A 40 22.84 -6.10 -27.12
CA GLN A 40 21.42 -5.77 -27.31
C GLN A 40 20.52 -6.57 -26.35
N TRP A 41 20.77 -7.88 -26.23
CA TRP A 41 20.04 -8.71 -25.27
C TRP A 41 20.29 -8.28 -23.82
N PHE A 42 21.54 -8.01 -23.49
CA PHE A 42 21.93 -7.62 -22.14
C PHE A 42 21.35 -6.26 -21.74
N MET A 43 21.37 -5.26 -22.64
CA MET A 43 20.75 -3.96 -22.38
C MET A 43 19.23 -4.08 -22.24
N MET A 44 18.55 -4.87 -23.06
CA MET A 44 17.09 -5.11 -22.94
C MET A 44 16.73 -5.83 -21.63
N GLY A 45 17.51 -6.83 -21.22
CA GLY A 45 17.34 -7.51 -19.94
C GLY A 45 17.56 -6.59 -18.73
N THR A 46 18.60 -5.75 -18.79
CA THR A 46 18.91 -4.78 -17.72
C THR A 46 17.84 -3.69 -17.65
N TYR A 47 17.37 -3.21 -18.80
CA TYR A 47 16.26 -2.26 -18.88
C TYR A 47 14.98 -2.84 -18.27
N SER A 48 14.65 -4.10 -18.60
CA SER A 48 13.53 -4.81 -17.98
C SER A 48 13.68 -4.91 -16.45
N LEU A 49 14.87 -5.26 -15.96
CA LEU A 49 15.13 -5.30 -14.50
C LEU A 49 14.92 -3.95 -13.82
N VAL A 50 15.35 -2.86 -14.46
CA VAL A 50 15.11 -1.49 -13.96
C VAL A 50 13.62 -1.18 -13.93
N VAL A 51 12.88 -1.53 -14.98
CA VAL A 51 11.42 -1.32 -15.07
C VAL A 51 10.67 -2.14 -14.01
N ILE A 52 11.06 -3.41 -13.79
CA ILE A 52 10.48 -4.28 -12.75
C ILE A 52 10.77 -3.72 -11.36
N ASN A 53 12.01 -3.34 -11.07
CA ASN A 53 12.37 -2.77 -9.77
C ASN A 53 11.68 -1.43 -9.50
N ALA A 54 11.59 -0.56 -10.51
CA ALA A 54 10.83 0.69 -10.42
C ALA A 54 9.35 0.41 -10.17
N GLY A 55 8.74 -0.52 -10.90
CA GLY A 55 7.36 -0.96 -10.71
C GLY A 55 7.12 -1.50 -9.29
N LEU A 56 8.07 -2.25 -8.73
CA LEU A 56 8.01 -2.77 -7.36
C LEU A 56 8.06 -1.66 -6.31
N CYS A 57 8.92 -0.65 -6.50
CA CYS A 57 8.97 0.53 -5.63
C CYS A 57 7.65 1.31 -5.62
N PHE A 58 7.04 1.51 -6.79
CA PHE A 58 5.73 2.15 -6.91
C PHE A 58 4.61 1.30 -6.29
N PHE A 59 4.66 -0.02 -6.45
CA PHE A 59 3.74 -0.95 -5.82
C PHE A 59 3.83 -0.90 -4.29
N GLY A 60 5.04 -0.85 -3.74
CA GLY A 60 5.27 -0.72 -2.30
C GLY A 60 4.64 0.55 -1.71
N GLN A 61 4.82 1.70 -2.37
CA GLN A 61 4.18 2.96 -1.98
C GLN A 61 2.65 2.89 -2.05
N ALA A 62 2.11 2.25 -3.10
CA ALA A 62 0.66 2.07 -3.26
C ALA A 62 0.05 1.21 -2.14
N ILE A 63 0.75 0.14 -1.74
CA ILE A 63 0.32 -0.73 -0.63
C ILE A 63 0.35 0.00 0.70
N VAL A 64 1.45 0.69 1.02
CA VAL A 64 1.59 1.44 2.28
C VAL A 64 0.46 2.46 2.41
N PHE A 65 0.11 3.14 1.33
CA PHE A 65 -0.99 4.10 1.32
C PHE A 65 -2.36 3.43 1.60
N ARG A 66 -2.60 2.24 1.02
CA ARG A 66 -3.81 1.45 1.27
C ARG A 66 -3.90 0.99 2.72
N ILE A 67 -2.77 0.53 3.27
CA ILE A 67 -2.65 0.05 4.65
C ILE A 67 -2.87 1.20 5.64
N GLN A 68 -2.18 2.32 5.47
CA GLN A 68 -2.34 3.55 6.27
C GLN A 68 -3.81 4.00 6.35
N TYR A 69 -4.52 3.94 5.22
CA TYR A 69 -5.92 4.32 5.17
C TYR A 69 -6.81 3.38 6.00
N GLN A 70 -6.59 2.06 5.92
CA GLN A 70 -7.34 1.08 6.72
C GLN A 70 -7.06 1.26 8.22
N PHE A 71 -5.80 1.39 8.61
CA PHE A 71 -5.40 1.62 10.00
C PHE A 71 -5.98 2.91 10.57
N ARG A 72 -6.01 4.00 9.80
CA ARG A 72 -6.59 5.27 10.26
C ARG A 72 -8.08 5.16 10.59
N GLN A 73 -8.82 4.29 9.89
CA GLN A 73 -10.24 4.05 10.20
C GLN A 73 -10.43 3.17 11.45
N GLU A 74 -9.67 2.07 11.53
CA GLU A 74 -9.61 1.19 12.70
C GLU A 74 -9.33 1.96 13.99
N THR A 75 -8.29 2.79 13.97
CA THR A 75 -7.87 3.60 15.12
C THR A 75 -8.93 4.62 15.51
N ARG A 76 -9.59 5.29 14.56
CA ARG A 76 -10.67 6.25 14.87
C ARG A 76 -11.89 5.57 15.50
N ARG A 77 -12.24 4.36 15.09
CA ARG A 77 -13.35 3.59 15.69
C ARG A 77 -13.00 3.14 17.10
N LYS A 78 -11.78 2.62 17.31
CA LYS A 78 -11.27 2.21 18.64
C LYS A 78 -11.18 3.40 19.60
N LEU A 79 -10.66 4.54 19.14
CA LEU A 79 -10.55 5.76 19.94
C LEU A 79 -11.92 6.29 20.39
N LYS A 80 -12.93 6.30 19.50
CA LYS A 80 -14.29 6.71 19.87
C LYS A 80 -14.96 5.78 20.89
N LYS A 81 -14.69 4.47 20.82
CA LYS A 81 -15.17 3.51 21.84
C LYS A 81 -14.51 3.76 23.19
N MET A 82 -13.17 3.90 23.19
CA MET A 82 -12.39 4.21 24.39
C MET A 82 -12.84 5.52 25.05
N GLN A 83 -13.09 6.57 24.27
CA GLN A 83 -13.61 7.84 24.79
C GLN A 83 -14.96 7.67 25.49
N LYS A 84 -15.91 6.93 24.88
CA LYS A 84 -17.22 6.67 25.50
C LYS A 84 -17.10 5.86 26.79
N GLU A 85 -16.23 4.86 26.81
CA GLU A 85 -16.00 4.03 28.01
C GLU A 85 -15.41 4.86 29.16
N VAL A 86 -14.45 5.75 28.87
CA VAL A 86 -13.87 6.67 29.84
C VAL A 86 -14.92 7.66 30.37
N GLU A 87 -15.74 8.24 29.50
CA GLU A 87 -16.81 9.17 29.90
C GLU A 87 -17.86 8.49 30.80
N LEU A 88 -18.27 7.27 30.47
CA LEU A 88 -19.18 6.46 31.30
C LEU A 88 -18.55 6.11 32.66
N ALA A 89 -17.26 5.77 32.68
CA ALA A 89 -16.54 5.49 33.93
C ALA A 89 -16.44 6.73 34.84
N LEU A 90 -16.18 7.90 34.26
CA LEU A 90 -16.18 9.18 34.99
C LEU A 90 -17.57 9.50 35.55
N LYS A 91 -18.63 9.33 34.74
CA LYS A 91 -20.01 9.55 35.18
C LYS A 91 -20.41 8.62 36.34
N LYS A 92 -20.01 7.34 36.28
CA LYS A 92 -20.21 6.38 37.38
C LYS A 92 -19.45 6.76 38.65
N LYS A 93 -18.19 7.19 38.53
CA LYS A 93 -17.39 7.66 39.68
C LYS A 93 -18.02 8.89 40.35
N ASN A 94 -18.46 9.86 39.55
CA ASN A 94 -19.10 11.08 40.06
C ASN A 94 -20.43 10.77 40.77
N ALA A 95 -21.23 9.85 40.23
CA ALA A 95 -22.46 9.41 40.88
C ALA A 95 -22.21 8.67 42.21
N ALA A 96 -21.16 7.83 42.27
CA ALA A 96 -20.79 7.12 43.49
C ALA A 96 -20.18 8.03 44.58
N GLN A 97 -19.52 9.13 44.19
CA GLN A 97 -18.99 10.12 45.12
C GLN A 97 -20.07 11.09 45.63
N GLY A 98 -21.03 11.48 44.78
CA GLY A 98 -22.15 12.34 45.19
C GLY A 98 -23.11 11.69 46.19
N GLY A 99 -23.17 10.36 46.24
CA GLY A 99 -23.98 9.62 47.22
C GLY A 99 -23.31 9.39 48.58
N LYS A 100 -22.07 9.85 48.79
CA LYS A 100 -21.34 9.68 50.07
C LYS A 100 -21.35 10.93 50.97
N ILE A 101 -22.03 12.00 50.57
CA ILE A 101 -22.07 13.28 51.30
C ILE A 101 -23.48 13.59 51.84
N VAL A 102 -24.35 12.59 51.99
CA VAL A 102 -25.66 12.76 52.64
C VAL A 102 -25.84 11.67 53.68
#